data_AF-A0A0N0P3W2-F1
#
_entry.id   AF-A0A0N0P3W2-F1
#
_cell.length_a   1.000
_cell.length_b   1.000
_cell.length_c   1.000
_cell.angle_alpha   90.00
_cell.angle_beta   90.00
_cell.angle_gamma   90.00
#
_symmetry.space_group_name_H-M   'P 1'
#
loop_
_entity.id
_entity.type
_entity.pdbx_description
1 polymer ?
#
loop_
_entity_poly.entity_id
_entity_poly.type
_entity_poly.pdbx_seq_one_letter_code
_entity_poly.pdbx_strand_id
1 'polypeptide(L)'
;MFRLSSIWRISSKQLAHGPLSTHSRKQSFRESKASLQVSRRRSQMQQANFELQQEVNQQIGLRQHLYASERRSMRHAAENLMYGRAHRAERRDGQAGRFHTTVKDRASEMAMARQLLQMQESTRRLMKKGKTMRTEMFRAQKRRSH
;
A
#
# COMPACT_ATOMS: atom_id res chain seq x y z
N MET A 1 -8.17 -99.83 -12.05
CA MET A 1 -7.13 -98.84 -12.40
C MET A 1 -7.70 -97.44 -12.17
N PHE A 2 -7.28 -96.78 -11.08
CA PHE A 2 -7.67 -95.40 -10.78
C PHE A 2 -6.69 -94.43 -11.47
N ARG A 3 -7.20 -93.45 -12.21
CA ARG A 3 -6.45 -92.26 -12.61
C ARG A 3 -7.16 -91.02 -12.08
N LEU A 4 -6.56 -90.46 -11.04
CA LEU A 4 -6.87 -89.15 -10.47
C LEU A 4 -6.24 -88.04 -11.32
N SER A 5 -6.79 -86.84 -11.08
CA SER A 5 -6.18 -85.51 -11.21
C SER A 5 -5.94 -84.92 -12.61
N SER A 6 -7.00 -84.32 -13.18
CA SER A 6 -6.86 -83.09 -13.97
C SER A 6 -7.17 -81.87 -13.10
N ILE A 7 -6.08 -81.22 -12.69
CA ILE A 7 -6.04 -79.94 -11.98
C ILE A 7 -6.74 -78.89 -12.85
N TRP A 8 -7.82 -78.30 -12.31
CA TRP A 8 -8.42 -77.08 -12.84
C TRP A 8 -7.40 -75.95 -12.75
N ARG A 9 -6.63 -75.75 -13.81
CA ARG A 9 -5.85 -74.52 -14.02
C ARG A 9 -6.84 -73.43 -14.40
N ILE A 10 -7.40 -72.77 -13.39
CA ILE A 10 -8.04 -71.47 -13.56
C ILE A 10 -6.96 -70.53 -14.10
N SER A 11 -7.07 -70.21 -15.38
CA SER A 11 -6.17 -69.29 -16.09
C SER A 11 -6.28 -67.92 -15.44
N SER A 12 -5.21 -67.46 -14.80
CA SER A 12 -5.09 -66.13 -14.20
C SER A 12 -5.10 -64.98 -15.22
N LYS A 13 -5.35 -65.26 -16.50
CA LYS A 13 -5.30 -64.28 -17.59
C LYS A 13 -6.61 -63.54 -17.87
N GLN A 14 -7.67 -63.75 -17.07
CA GLN A 14 -8.94 -63.02 -17.23
C GLN A 14 -9.19 -61.90 -16.21
N LEU A 15 -8.23 -61.60 -15.33
CA LEU A 15 -8.28 -60.41 -14.46
C LEU A 15 -7.51 -59.20 -15.05
N ALA A 16 -7.25 -59.21 -16.36
CA ALA A 16 -6.49 -58.17 -17.06
C ALA A 16 -7.38 -57.16 -17.84
N HIS A 17 -8.62 -56.97 -17.40
CA HIS A 17 -9.49 -55.88 -17.83
C HIS A 17 -10.05 -55.21 -16.54
N GLY A 18 -9.19 -54.65 -15.70
CA GLY A 18 -8.71 -53.26 -15.81
C GLY A 18 -9.56 -52.39 -14.87
N PRO A 19 -8.99 -51.63 -13.91
CA PRO A 19 -9.77 -50.58 -13.29
C PRO A 19 -10.18 -49.63 -14.42
N LEU A 20 -11.49 -49.47 -14.64
CA LEU A 20 -12.02 -48.45 -15.53
C LEU A 20 -11.27 -47.17 -15.21
N SER A 21 -10.53 -46.64 -16.19
CA SER A 21 -10.02 -45.27 -16.14
C SER A 21 -11.24 -44.38 -15.92
N THR A 22 -11.51 -44.03 -14.67
CA THR A 22 -12.65 -43.17 -14.30
C THR A 22 -12.48 -41.75 -14.81
N HIS A 23 -11.34 -41.43 -15.43
CA HIS A 23 -11.16 -40.24 -16.25
C HIS A 23 -11.33 -40.57 -17.74
N SER A 24 -12.50 -40.23 -18.27
CA SER A 24 -12.74 -40.14 -19.71
C SER A 24 -11.97 -38.95 -20.31
N ARG A 25 -11.50 -39.07 -21.56
CA ARG A 25 -10.92 -37.94 -22.33
C ARG A 25 -11.83 -36.70 -22.36
N LYS A 26 -13.14 -36.88 -22.23
CA LYS A 26 -14.13 -35.79 -22.11
C LYS A 26 -14.04 -35.07 -20.76
N GLN A 27 -13.75 -35.78 -19.68
CA GLN A 27 -13.61 -35.21 -18.34
C GLN A 27 -12.32 -34.41 -18.20
N SER A 28 -11.19 -34.93 -18.69
CA SER A 28 -9.93 -34.18 -18.70
C SER A 28 -10.00 -32.91 -19.55
N PHE A 29 -10.70 -32.95 -20.69
CA PHE A 29 -10.95 -31.75 -21.51
C PHE A 29 -11.82 -30.71 -20.79
N ARG A 30 -12.84 -31.15 -20.05
CA ARG A 30 -13.69 -30.25 -19.23
C ARG A 30 -12.90 -29.61 -18.08
N GLU A 31 -12.07 -30.38 -17.39
CA GLU A 31 -11.18 -29.89 -16.32
C GLU A 31 -10.15 -28.90 -16.86
N SER A 32 -9.56 -29.18 -18.03
CA SER A 32 -8.66 -28.24 -18.74
C SER A 32 -9.36 -26.94 -19.12
N LYS A 33 -10.62 -27.00 -19.58
CA LYS A 33 -11.41 -25.80 -19.88
C LYS A 33 -11.74 -25.00 -18.60
N ALA A 34 -12.07 -25.69 -17.51
CA ALA A 34 -12.35 -25.07 -16.22
C ALA A 34 -11.09 -24.39 -15.64
N SER A 35 -9.93 -25.05 -15.69
CA SER A 35 -8.66 -24.49 -15.22
C SER A 35 -8.25 -23.26 -16.05
N LEU A 36 -8.50 -23.28 -17.36
CA LEU A 36 -8.26 -22.13 -18.24
C LEU A 36 -9.17 -20.95 -17.89
N GLN A 37 -10.45 -21.18 -17.56
CA GLN A 37 -11.35 -20.11 -17.09
C GLN A 37 -10.91 -19.53 -15.74
N VAL A 38 -10.48 -20.38 -14.80
CA VAL A 38 -9.93 -19.93 -13.51
C VAL A 38 -8.66 -19.09 -13.72
N SER A 39 -7.77 -19.52 -14.62
CA SER A 39 -6.55 -18.79 -14.96
C SER A 39 -6.87 -17.40 -15.53
N ARG A 40 -7.82 -17.31 -16.48
CA ARG A 40 -8.28 -16.03 -17.03
C ARG A 40 -8.85 -15.11 -15.95
N ARG A 41 -9.71 -15.63 -15.07
CA ARG A 41 -10.27 -14.85 -13.94
C ARG A 41 -9.18 -14.36 -13.00
N ARG A 42 -8.20 -15.22 -12.67
CA ARG A 42 -7.05 -14.84 -11.82
C ARG A 42 -6.23 -13.73 -12.46
N SER A 43 -5.96 -13.81 -13.77
CA SER A 43 -5.24 -12.77 -14.51
C SER A 43 -5.99 -11.43 -14.50
N GLN A 44 -7.30 -11.44 -14.75
CA GLN A 44 -8.14 -10.24 -14.66
C GLN A 44 -8.13 -9.63 -13.26
N MET A 45 -8.25 -10.45 -12.21
CA MET A 45 -8.17 -9.97 -10.83
C MET A 45 -6.79 -9.41 -10.48
N GLN A 46 -5.71 -10.02 -10.97
CA GLN A 46 -4.35 -9.51 -10.77
C GLN A 46 -4.16 -8.15 -11.44
N GLN A 47 -4.69 -7.97 -12.65
CA GLN A 47 -4.66 -6.70 -13.35
C GLN A 47 -5.45 -5.62 -12.60
N ALA A 48 -6.70 -5.91 -12.21
CA ALA A 48 -7.52 -4.96 -11.44
C ALA A 48 -6.87 -4.58 -10.10
N ASN A 49 -6.27 -5.54 -9.40
CA ASN A 49 -5.52 -5.27 -8.17
C ASN A 49 -4.30 -4.38 -8.41
N PHE A 50 -3.59 -4.58 -9.53
CA PHE A 50 -2.44 -3.75 -9.89
C PHE A 50 -2.86 -2.32 -10.22
N GLU A 51 -3.95 -2.13 -10.98
CA GLU A 51 -4.52 -0.83 -11.29
C GLU A 51 -4.92 -0.08 -10.01
N LEU A 52 -5.67 -0.74 -9.12
CA LEU A 52 -6.02 -0.18 -7.80
C LEU A 52 -4.78 0.18 -6.96
N GLN A 53 -3.75 -0.66 -6.99
CA GLN A 53 -2.52 -0.39 -6.27
C GLN A 53 -1.79 0.84 -6.84
N GLN A 54 -1.80 1.04 -8.16
CA GLN A 54 -1.25 2.25 -8.78
C GLN A 54 -2.01 3.50 -8.34
N GLU A 55 -3.35 3.48 -8.40
CA GLU A 55 -4.18 4.62 -7.99
C GLU A 55 -3.93 5.00 -6.53
N VAL A 56 -3.91 4.02 -5.63
CA VAL A 56 -3.62 4.24 -4.20
C VAL A 56 -2.23 4.84 -4.03
N ASN A 57 -1.22 4.35 -4.75
CA ASN A 57 0.14 4.89 -4.68
C ASN A 57 0.21 6.34 -5.18
N GLN A 58 -0.50 6.68 -6.26
CA GLN A 58 -0.59 8.05 -6.78
C GLN A 58 -1.23 8.99 -5.75
N GLN A 59 -2.38 8.62 -5.18
CA GLN A 59 -3.06 9.41 -4.15
C GLN A 59 -2.18 9.63 -2.91
N ILE A 60 -1.45 8.59 -2.49
CA ILE A 60 -0.50 8.69 -1.38
C ILE A 60 0.67 9.63 -1.73
N GLY A 61 1.16 9.58 -2.97
CA GLY A 61 2.18 10.49 -3.48
C GLY A 61 1.72 11.94 -3.38
N LEU A 62 0.53 12.24 -3.92
CA LEU A 62 -0.07 13.58 -3.88
C LEU A 62 -0.21 14.10 -2.45
N ARG A 63 -0.74 13.29 -1.53
CA ARG A 63 -0.84 13.67 -0.10
C ARG A 63 0.53 13.98 0.52
N GLN A 64 1.56 13.20 0.19
CA GLN A 64 2.92 13.47 0.69
C GLN A 64 3.48 14.80 0.18
N HIS A 65 3.21 15.14 -1.09
CA HIS A 65 3.59 16.43 -1.66
C HIS A 65 2.89 17.58 -0.96
N LEU A 66 1.57 17.49 -0.74
CA LEU A 66 0.79 18.51 -0.05
C LEU A 66 1.31 18.75 1.38
N TYR A 67 1.51 17.69 2.17
CA TYR A 67 2.07 17.85 3.51
C TYR A 67 3.50 18.41 3.49
N ALA A 68 4.31 18.08 2.48
CA ALA A 68 5.64 18.65 2.36
C ALA A 68 5.59 20.16 2.04
N SER A 69 4.68 20.61 1.16
CA SER A 69 4.48 22.03 0.88
C SER A 69 3.94 22.80 2.09
N GLU A 70 2.95 22.26 2.80
CA GLU A 70 2.39 22.88 4.00
C GLU A 70 3.45 23.08 5.08
N ARG A 71 4.29 22.07 5.32
CA ARG A 71 5.41 22.19 6.27
C ARG A 71 6.41 23.27 5.90
N ARG A 72 6.76 23.37 4.60
CA ARG A 72 7.65 24.45 4.13
C ARG A 72 7.01 25.81 4.35
N SER A 73 5.72 25.94 4.03
CA SER A 73 4.95 27.16 4.25
C SER A 73 4.92 27.57 5.73
N MET A 74 4.57 26.64 6.63
CA MET A 74 4.57 26.89 8.08
C MET A 74 5.94 27.31 8.60
N ARG A 75 7.01 26.64 8.14
CA ARG A 75 8.39 27.00 8.51
C ARG A 75 8.76 28.39 8.02
N HIS A 76 8.50 28.72 6.76
CA HIS A 76 8.79 30.03 6.20
C HIS A 76 7.97 31.14 6.88
N ALA A 77 6.69 30.90 7.17
CA ALA A 77 5.86 31.83 7.93
C ALA A 77 6.41 32.06 9.35
N ALA A 78 6.82 30.99 10.04
CA ALA A 78 7.46 31.10 11.34
C ALA A 78 8.78 31.89 11.28
N GLU A 79 9.63 31.64 10.28
CA GLU A 79 10.87 32.38 10.06
C GLU A 79 10.58 33.87 9.77
N ASN A 80 9.56 34.17 8.96
CA ASN A 80 9.17 35.55 8.66
C ASN A 80 8.72 36.32 9.91
N LEU A 81 7.93 35.67 10.77
CA LEU A 81 7.53 36.20 12.08
C LEU A 81 8.76 36.35 12.99
N MET A 82 9.58 35.32 13.15
CA MET A 82 10.76 35.35 14.03
C MET A 82 11.80 36.38 13.63
N TYR A 83 11.94 36.68 12.34
CA TYR A 83 12.92 37.65 11.87
C TYR A 83 12.29 39.01 11.51
N GLY A 84 10.98 39.18 11.66
CA GLY A 84 10.28 40.41 11.28
C GLY A 84 10.56 40.80 9.83
N ARG A 85 10.70 39.82 8.91
CA ARG A 85 11.06 40.10 7.51
C ARG A 85 9.98 40.89 6.78
N ALA A 86 8.71 40.64 7.09
CA ALA A 86 7.58 41.40 6.55
C ALA A 86 7.67 42.88 6.95
N HIS A 87 7.84 43.18 8.24
CA HIS A 87 8.05 44.54 8.74
C HIS A 87 9.28 45.24 8.14
N ARG A 88 10.36 44.49 7.88
CA ARG A 88 11.56 45.04 7.23
C ARG A 88 11.35 45.35 5.74
N ALA A 89 10.54 44.55 5.03
CA ALA A 89 10.18 44.82 3.65
C ALA A 89 9.29 46.07 3.54
N GLU A 90 8.26 46.19 4.39
CA GLU A 90 7.38 47.36 4.44
C GLU A 90 8.14 48.68 4.71
N ARG A 91 9.20 48.62 5.53
CA ARG A 91 10.07 49.77 5.77
C ARG A 91 10.90 50.16 4.54
N ARG A 92 11.33 49.18 3.74
CA ARG A 92 12.12 49.41 2.51
C ARG A 92 11.26 50.05 1.42
N ASP A 93 9.99 49.68 1.33
CA ASP A 93 9.04 50.18 0.32
C ASP A 93 8.45 51.56 0.68
N GLY A 94 9.10 52.31 1.60
CA GLY A 94 8.71 53.67 1.94
C GLY A 94 7.48 53.79 2.85
N GLN A 95 6.94 52.69 3.36
CA GLN A 95 5.85 52.69 4.35
C GLN A 95 6.35 52.66 5.81
N ALA A 96 7.66 52.89 6.01
CA ALA A 96 8.28 52.97 7.32
C ALA A 96 7.65 54.08 8.17
N GLY A 97 6.76 53.72 9.11
CA GLY A 97 6.20 54.66 10.08
C GLY A 97 4.73 54.46 10.43
N ARG A 98 3.97 53.64 9.67
CA ARG A 98 2.54 53.44 9.95
C ARG A 98 2.22 52.50 11.11
N PHE A 99 3.14 51.62 11.50
CA PHE A 99 2.95 50.67 12.59
C PHE A 99 4.17 50.63 13.51
N HIS A 100 3.98 51.01 14.77
CA HIS A 100 4.94 50.73 15.84
C HIS A 100 4.60 49.37 16.45
N THR A 101 5.39 48.34 16.13
CA THR A 101 5.29 47.04 16.80
C THR A 101 5.67 47.21 18.27
N THR A 102 4.71 47.00 19.17
CA THR A 102 4.97 47.02 20.60
C THR A 102 5.69 45.73 21.04
N VAL A 103 6.27 45.72 22.25
CA VAL A 103 6.87 44.50 22.84
C VAL A 103 5.82 43.37 22.96
N LYS A 104 4.54 43.72 23.18
CA LYS A 104 3.43 42.76 23.24
C LYS A 104 3.17 42.12 21.87
N ASP A 105 3.16 42.91 20.81
CA ASP A 105 2.98 42.41 19.44
C ASP A 105 4.11 41.46 19.07
N ARG A 106 5.34 41.82 19.45
CA ARG A 106 6.52 40.97 19.22
C ARG A 106 6.44 39.63 19.96
N ALA A 107 5.98 39.63 21.20
CA ALA A 107 5.76 38.41 21.96
C ALA A 107 4.70 37.52 21.30
N SER A 108 3.63 38.12 20.76
CA SER A 108 2.56 37.42 20.07
C SER A 108 3.04 36.78 18.75
N GLU A 109 3.85 37.50 17.96
CA GLU A 109 4.48 36.97 16.74
C GLU A 109 5.40 35.79 17.04
N MET A 110 6.19 35.89 18.12
CA MET A 110 7.09 34.81 18.55
C MET A 110 6.31 33.59 19.07
N ALA A 111 5.19 33.79 19.77
CA ALA A 111 4.31 32.71 20.20
C ALA A 111 3.68 32.00 18.99
N MET A 112 3.18 32.76 18.02
CA MET A 112 2.63 32.22 16.77
C MET A 112 3.69 31.45 15.97
N ALA A 113 4.91 31.98 15.87
CA ALA A 113 6.00 31.29 15.19
C ALA A 113 6.33 29.93 15.86
N ARG A 114 6.36 29.87 17.19
CA ARG A 114 6.56 28.60 17.92
C ARG A 114 5.44 27.61 17.63
N GLN A 115 4.19 28.07 17.61
CA GLN A 115 3.04 27.23 17.28
C GLN A 115 3.14 26.66 15.86
N LEU A 116 3.51 27.48 14.87
CA LEU A 116 3.71 27.03 13.49
C LEU A 116 4.82 25.97 13.38
N LEU A 117 5.93 26.14 14.11
CA LEU A 117 7.00 25.13 14.16
C LEU A 117 6.52 23.83 14.84
N GLN A 118 5.72 23.92 15.89
CA GLN A 118 5.11 22.74 16.53
C GLN A 118 4.16 22.01 15.58
N MET A 119 3.33 22.73 14.81
CA MET A 119 2.45 22.15 13.79
C MET A 119 3.23 21.50 12.65
N GLN A 120 4.33 22.13 12.21
CA GLN A 120 5.23 21.57 11.20
C GLN A 120 5.90 20.27 11.69
N GLU A 121 6.26 20.20 12.96
CA GLU A 121 6.86 19.01 13.57
C GLU A 121 5.81 17.90 13.82
N SER A 122 4.59 18.25 14.23
CA SER A 122 3.51 17.28 14.43
C SER A 122 3.11 16.63 13.10
N THR A 123 2.97 17.41 12.03
CA THR A 123 2.72 16.89 10.66
C THR A 123 3.86 15.98 10.19
N ARG A 124 5.13 16.32 10.48
CA ARG A 124 6.27 15.43 10.20
C ARG A 124 6.16 14.10 10.94
N ARG A 125 5.81 14.12 12.23
CA ARG A 125 5.63 12.91 13.03
C ARG A 125 4.48 12.05 12.54
N LEU A 126 3.35 12.65 12.18
CA LEU A 126 2.20 11.95 11.61
C LEU A 126 2.58 11.23 10.30
N MET A 127 3.28 11.92 9.40
CA MET A 127 3.78 11.28 8.17
C MET A 127 4.72 10.12 8.44
N LYS A 128 5.62 10.26 9.43
CA LYS A 128 6.56 9.18 9.82
C LYS A 128 5.78 7.98 10.38
N LYS A 129 4.83 8.21 11.29
CA LYS A 129 3.99 7.15 11.88
C LYS A 129 3.16 6.41 10.82
N GLY A 130 2.60 7.13 9.85
CA GLY A 130 1.88 6.52 8.72
C GLY A 130 2.79 5.66 7.82
N LYS A 131 4.09 6.00 7.69
CA LYS A 131 5.06 5.14 6.99
C LYS A 131 5.40 3.89 7.78
N THR A 132 5.67 3.99 9.09
CA THR A 132 6.01 2.83 9.92
C THR A 132 4.86 1.83 10.01
N MET A 133 3.64 2.30 10.24
CA MET A 133 2.44 1.46 10.33
C MET A 133 2.22 0.63 9.04
N ARG A 134 2.40 1.24 7.86
CA ARG A 134 2.26 0.51 6.59
C ARG A 134 3.31 -0.58 6.43
N THR A 135 4.57 -0.28 6.79
CA THR A 135 5.65 -1.28 6.74
C THR A 135 5.40 -2.43 7.71
N GLU A 136 4.89 -2.13 8.91
CA GLU A 136 4.53 -3.15 9.90
C GLU A 136 3.36 -4.01 9.45
N MET A 137 2.30 -3.42 8.90
CA MET A 137 1.18 -4.16 8.31
C MET A 137 1.64 -5.09 7.19
N PHE A 138 2.50 -4.60 6.28
CA PHE A 138 3.05 -5.41 5.20
C PHE A 138 3.87 -6.60 5.74
N ARG A 139 4.73 -6.35 6.74
CA ARG A 139 5.51 -7.41 7.40
C ARG A 139 4.59 -8.43 8.10
N ALA A 140 3.54 -7.97 8.78
CA ALA A 140 2.59 -8.83 9.46
C ALA A 140 1.79 -9.70 8.47
N GLN A 141 1.36 -9.12 7.35
CA GLN A 141 0.68 -9.86 6.28
C GLN A 141 1.59 -10.94 5.69
N LYS A 142 2.85 -10.61 5.39
CA LYS A 142 3.84 -11.58 4.88
C LYS A 142 4.08 -12.74 5.84
N ARG A 143 4.09 -12.50 7.15
CA ARG A 143 4.22 -13.55 8.17
C ARG A 143 3.03 -14.49 8.26
N ARG A 144 1.81 -14.01 7.92
CA ARG A 144 0.57 -14.80 7.96
C ARG A 144 0.29 -15.59 6.69
N SER A 145 0.99 -15.27 5.59
CA SER A 145 0.86 -15.95 4.29
C SER A 145 1.87 -17.08 4.08
N HIS A 146 2.73 -17.34 5.06
CA HIS A 146 3.60 -18.51 5.15
C HIS A 146 3.05 -19.46 6.22
#